data_AF-A0A1B8DQX4-F1
#
_entry.id   AF-A0A1B8DQX4-F1
#
_cell.length_a   1.000
_cell.length_b   1.000
_cell.length_c   1.000
_cell.angle_alpha   90.00
_cell.angle_beta   90.00
_cell.angle_gamma   90.00
#
_symmetry.space_group_name_H-M   'P 1'
#
loop_
_entity.id
_entity.type
_entity.pdbx_description
1 polymer ?
#
loop_
_entity_poly.entity_id
_entity_poly.type
_entity_poly.pdbx_seq_one_letter_code
_entity_poly.pdbx_strand_id
1 'polypeptide(L)'
;MSLGGRFAFIRFSVIFLLGSLAWSTKPRSLFVSDHATELLGPQFNDNIGRGESTMYIVDKLMLCFWYDVVAWFLSILNSGVLLAYLGLTDLGLVAVALIPAVYLQSTYIPHSKGTCQSATSWQVSNASEESWFTVLAKLRNPADPDPEGICDEYVANWICTIFVM
;
A
#
# COMPACT_ATOMS: atom_id res chain seq x y z
N MET A 1 -10.40 -16.60 -28.36
CA MET A 1 -10.16 -16.62 -26.90
C MET A 1 -11.50 -16.42 -26.21
N SER A 2 -11.97 -17.40 -25.43
CA SER A 2 -13.25 -17.33 -24.71
C SER A 2 -13.24 -16.23 -23.64
N LEU A 3 -14.41 -15.81 -23.16
CA LEU A 3 -14.55 -14.81 -22.09
C LEU A 3 -13.75 -15.20 -20.84
N GLY A 4 -13.87 -16.46 -20.39
CA GLY A 4 -13.08 -16.98 -19.26
C GLY A 4 -11.57 -17.02 -19.54
N GLY A 5 -11.16 -17.31 -20.78
CA GLY A 5 -9.73 -17.28 -21.15
C GLY A 5 -9.12 -15.87 -21.10
N ARG A 6 -9.88 -14.84 -21.50
CA ARG A 6 -9.46 -13.42 -21.38
C ARG A 6 -9.38 -13.00 -19.91
N PHE A 7 -10.39 -13.35 -19.12
CA PHE A 7 -10.45 -13.03 -17.70
C PHE A 7 -9.30 -13.68 -16.91
N ALA A 8 -9.02 -14.96 -17.16
CA ALA A 8 -7.91 -15.67 -16.54
C ALA A 8 -6.54 -15.07 -16.91
N PHE A 9 -6.34 -14.62 -18.16
CA PHE A 9 -5.09 -13.98 -18.57
C PHE A 9 -4.87 -12.61 -17.89
N ILE A 10 -5.93 -11.80 -17.77
CA ILE A 10 -5.88 -10.51 -17.07
C ILE A 10 -5.52 -10.74 -15.60
N ARG A 11 -6.22 -11.65 -14.92
CA ARG A 11 -5.91 -11.99 -13.53
C ARG A 11 -4.50 -12.52 -13.34
N PHE A 12 -4.00 -13.37 -14.24
CA PHE A 12 -2.62 -13.83 -14.17
C PHE A 12 -1.60 -12.68 -14.21
N SER A 13 -1.86 -11.67 -15.06
CA SER A 13 -1.00 -10.48 -15.15
C SER A 13 -1.06 -9.65 -13.85
N VAL A 14 -2.24 -9.50 -13.26
CA VAL A 14 -2.46 -8.82 -11.98
C VAL A 14 -1.75 -9.55 -10.83
N ILE A 15 -1.82 -10.88 -10.77
CA ILE A 15 -1.09 -11.70 -9.79
C ILE A 15 0.41 -11.40 -9.81
N PHE A 16 1.00 -11.30 -10.99
CA PHE A 16 2.44 -11.03 -11.12
C PHE A 16 2.81 -9.65 -10.57
N LEU A 17 2.01 -8.63 -10.89
CA LEU A 17 2.21 -7.26 -10.39
C LEU A 17 1.98 -7.17 -8.87
N LEU A 18 0.87 -7.73 -8.37
CA LEU A 18 0.56 -7.78 -6.95
C LEU A 18 1.62 -8.55 -6.16
N GLY A 19 2.11 -9.66 -6.68
CA GLY A 19 3.16 -10.45 -6.02
C GLY A 19 4.47 -9.66 -5.89
N SER A 20 4.88 -8.97 -6.96
CA SER A 20 6.07 -8.11 -6.93
C SER A 20 5.93 -6.98 -5.91
N LEU A 21 4.76 -6.33 -5.86
CA LEU A 21 4.50 -5.24 -4.91
C LEU A 21 4.39 -5.73 -3.48
N ALA A 22 3.65 -6.81 -3.23
CA ALA A 22 3.47 -7.36 -1.88
C ALA A 22 4.82 -7.77 -1.28
N TRP A 23 5.73 -8.32 -2.09
CA TRP A 23 7.05 -8.73 -1.62
C TRP A 23 8.03 -7.57 -1.44
N SER A 24 7.97 -6.54 -2.29
CA SER A 24 8.84 -5.35 -2.16
C SER A 24 8.47 -4.47 -0.97
N THR A 25 7.19 -4.44 -0.61
CA THR A 25 6.65 -3.59 0.46
C THR A 25 6.71 -4.24 1.84
N LYS A 26 6.79 -5.57 1.91
CA LYS A 26 6.84 -6.35 3.17
C LYS A 26 7.99 -5.99 4.12
N PRO A 27 9.27 -5.82 3.70
CA PRO A 27 10.34 -5.48 4.63
C PRO A 27 10.10 -4.14 5.34
N ARG A 28 9.53 -3.19 4.62
CA ARG A 28 9.22 -1.86 5.12
C ARG A 28 8.05 -1.87 6.09
N SER A 29 7.01 -2.64 5.81
CA SER A 29 5.90 -2.78 6.75
C SER A 29 6.32 -3.44 8.06
N LEU A 30 7.21 -4.44 7.99
CA LEU A 30 7.79 -5.06 9.17
C LEU A 30 8.61 -4.03 9.94
N PHE A 31 9.43 -3.23 9.25
CA PHE A 31 10.19 -2.16 9.89
C PHE A 31 9.31 -1.13 10.63
N VAL A 32 8.22 -0.67 10.00
CA VAL A 32 7.27 0.26 10.62
C VAL A 32 6.56 -0.38 11.81
N SER A 33 6.20 -1.67 11.70
CA SER A 33 5.60 -2.42 12.80
C SER A 33 6.57 -2.60 13.98
N ASP A 34 7.84 -2.87 13.70
CA ASP A 34 8.88 -3.07 14.72
C ASP A 34 9.21 -1.78 15.47
N HIS A 35 9.02 -0.62 14.81
CA HIS A 35 9.20 0.72 15.38
C HIS A 35 7.87 1.47 15.54
N ALA A 36 6.78 0.74 15.80
CA ALA A 36 5.44 1.33 15.88
C ALA A 36 5.33 2.35 17.02
N THR A 37 6.09 2.18 18.10
CA THR A 37 6.11 3.12 19.23
C THR A 37 6.64 4.49 18.85
N GLU A 38 7.64 4.54 17.96
CA GLU A 38 8.29 5.75 17.48
C GLU A 38 7.54 6.36 16.29
N LEU A 39 7.03 5.53 15.38
CA LEU A 39 6.43 5.96 14.11
C LEU A 39 4.92 6.13 14.15
N LEU A 40 4.23 5.46 15.08
CA LEU A 40 2.77 5.53 15.26
C LEU A 40 2.40 6.06 16.66
N GLY A 41 3.34 6.72 17.32
CA GLY A 41 3.14 7.37 18.61
C GLY A 41 2.16 8.55 18.53
N PRO A 42 1.66 9.03 19.68
CA PRO A 42 0.60 10.06 19.77
C PRO A 42 0.99 11.43 19.20
N GLN A 43 2.27 11.64 18.90
CA GLN A 43 2.80 12.84 18.24
C GLN A 43 2.43 12.94 16.76
N PHE A 44 2.01 11.83 16.15
CA PHE A 44 1.64 11.75 14.74
C PHE A 44 0.14 11.53 14.58
N ASN A 45 -0.40 11.88 13.39
CA ASN A 45 -1.81 11.65 13.11
C ASN A 45 -2.11 10.14 13.07
N ASP A 46 -3.07 9.66 13.87
CA ASP A 46 -3.51 8.26 13.90
C ASP A 46 -3.84 7.68 12.52
N ASN A 47 -4.24 8.53 11.57
CA ASN A 47 -4.53 8.11 10.20
C ASN A 47 -3.28 7.73 9.38
N ILE A 48 -2.08 8.14 9.79
CA ILE A 48 -0.82 7.61 9.22
C ILE A 48 -0.71 6.14 9.55
N GLY A 49 -0.92 5.74 10.81
CA GLY A 49 -0.94 4.33 11.21
C GLY A 49 -2.04 3.53 10.52
N ARG A 50 -3.22 4.12 10.33
CA ARG A 50 -4.28 3.48 9.52
C ARG A 50 -3.91 3.38 8.04
N GLY A 51 -3.23 4.38 7.49
CA GLY A 51 -2.73 4.39 6.10
C GLY A 51 -1.66 3.33 5.88
N GLU A 52 -0.66 3.26 6.74
CA GLU A 52 0.39 2.23 6.76
C GLU A 52 -0.21 0.83 6.98
N SER A 53 -1.15 0.69 7.91
CA SER A 53 -1.89 -0.56 8.13
C SER A 53 -2.72 -0.98 6.91
N THR A 54 -3.22 0.00 6.16
CA THR A 54 -4.10 -0.28 5.04
C THR A 54 -3.34 -0.53 3.73
N MET A 55 -2.14 0.04 3.59
CA MET A 55 -1.28 -0.10 2.40
C MET A 55 -0.23 -1.20 2.57
N TYR A 56 0.44 -1.19 3.72
CA TYR A 56 1.72 -1.85 3.92
C TYR A 56 1.66 -3.00 4.88
N ILE A 57 0.76 -3.04 5.87
CA ILE A 57 0.62 -4.27 6.65
C ILE A 57 0.27 -5.39 5.69
N VAL A 58 1.29 -6.23 5.52
CA VAL A 58 1.48 -7.46 4.77
C VAL A 58 0.16 -8.15 4.47
N ASP A 59 -0.78 -8.14 5.41
CA ASP A 59 -2.11 -8.70 5.26
C ASP A 59 -2.86 -8.22 4.02
N LYS A 60 -3.05 -6.92 3.73
CA LYS A 60 -3.98 -6.56 2.64
C LYS A 60 -3.46 -6.87 1.24
N LEU A 61 -2.23 -6.47 0.92
CA LEU A 61 -1.60 -6.79 -0.38
C LEU A 61 -1.38 -8.30 -0.55
N MET A 62 -0.97 -9.01 0.50
CA MET A 62 -0.84 -10.48 0.43
C MET A 62 -2.20 -11.17 0.34
N LEU A 63 -3.22 -10.68 1.04
CA LEU A 63 -4.60 -11.20 0.94
C LEU A 63 -5.13 -10.98 -0.46
N CYS A 64 -4.93 -9.80 -1.07
CA CYS A 64 -5.31 -9.54 -2.45
C CYS A 64 -4.57 -10.50 -3.41
N PHE A 65 -3.26 -10.65 -3.23
CA PHE A 65 -2.46 -11.60 -4.02
C PHE A 65 -2.99 -13.04 -3.92
N TRP A 66 -3.20 -13.56 -2.69
CA TRP A 66 -3.70 -14.92 -2.49
C TRP A 66 -5.14 -15.10 -2.99
N TYR A 67 -5.98 -14.09 -2.79
CA TYR A 67 -7.33 -14.05 -3.35
C TYR A 67 -7.29 -14.14 -4.88
N ASP A 68 -6.45 -13.34 -5.53
CA ASP A 68 -6.31 -13.35 -6.99
C ASP A 68 -5.79 -14.68 -7.52
N VAL A 69 -4.87 -15.35 -6.81
CA VAL A 69 -4.42 -16.71 -7.14
C VAL A 69 -5.57 -17.71 -7.11
N VAL A 70 -6.40 -17.68 -6.05
CA VAL A 70 -7.58 -18.56 -5.93
C VAL A 70 -8.62 -18.23 -6.99
N ALA A 71 -8.93 -16.94 -7.17
CA ALA A 71 -9.90 -16.47 -8.15
C ALA A 71 -9.46 -16.82 -9.58
N TRP A 72 -8.17 -16.73 -9.90
CA TRP A 72 -7.61 -17.16 -11.18
C TRP A 72 -7.84 -18.65 -11.43
N PHE A 73 -7.56 -19.51 -10.45
CA PHE A 73 -7.81 -20.94 -10.59
C PHE A 73 -9.29 -21.24 -10.81
N LEU A 74 -10.18 -20.59 -10.06
CA LEU A 74 -11.63 -20.71 -10.22
C LEU A 74 -12.12 -20.17 -11.58
N SER A 75 -11.45 -19.16 -12.13
CA SER A 75 -11.77 -18.57 -13.43
C SER A 75 -11.53 -19.54 -14.60
N ILE A 76 -10.55 -20.45 -14.47
CA ILE A 76 -10.25 -21.48 -15.47
C ILE A 76 -11.43 -22.44 -15.65
N LEU A 77 -12.22 -22.67 -14.59
CA LEU A 77 -13.41 -23.53 -14.63
C LEU A 77 -14.52 -22.97 -15.54
N ASN A 78 -14.42 -21.70 -15.96
CA ASN A 78 -15.27 -21.04 -16.96
C ASN A 78 -16.79 -21.20 -16.71
N SER A 79 -17.19 -21.27 -15.44
CA SER A 79 -18.59 -21.29 -15.02
C SER A 79 -19.11 -19.87 -14.85
N GLY A 80 -20.20 -19.53 -15.54
CA GLY A 80 -20.81 -18.20 -15.45
C GLY A 80 -21.23 -17.81 -14.03
N VAL A 81 -21.71 -18.77 -13.22
CA VAL A 81 -22.10 -18.54 -11.83
C VAL A 81 -20.88 -18.23 -10.95
N LEU A 82 -19.77 -18.96 -11.15
CA LEU A 82 -18.52 -18.69 -10.42
C LEU A 82 -17.95 -17.31 -10.80
N LEU A 83 -17.96 -16.97 -12.09
CA LEU A 83 -17.49 -15.66 -12.55
C LEU A 83 -18.36 -14.52 -12.00
N ALA A 84 -19.68 -14.71 -11.88
CA ALA A 84 -20.56 -13.72 -11.26
C ALA A 84 -20.27 -13.54 -9.76
N TYR A 85 -20.02 -14.63 -9.03
CA TYR A 85 -19.65 -14.57 -7.62
C TYR A 85 -18.30 -13.87 -7.41
N LEU A 86 -17.28 -14.23 -8.21
CA LEU A 86 -15.98 -13.56 -8.20
C LEU A 86 -16.11 -12.07 -8.48
N GLY A 87 -16.92 -11.69 -9.48
CA GLY A 87 -17.16 -10.27 -9.78
C GLY A 87 -17.84 -9.51 -8.64
N LEU A 88 -18.76 -10.13 -7.91
CA LEU A 88 -19.38 -9.54 -6.72
C LEU A 88 -18.38 -9.41 -5.56
N THR A 89 -17.51 -10.40 -5.37
CA THR A 89 -16.44 -10.35 -4.37
C THR A 89 -15.43 -9.25 -4.71
N ASP A 90 -15.02 -9.14 -5.97
CA ASP A 90 -14.15 -8.05 -6.44
C ASP A 90 -14.77 -6.69 -6.16
N LEU A 91 -16.05 -6.50 -6.49
CA LEU A 91 -16.77 -5.26 -6.24
C LEU A 91 -16.78 -4.90 -4.75
N GLY A 92 -17.04 -5.89 -3.89
CA GLY A 92 -17.01 -5.71 -2.44
C GLY A 92 -15.62 -5.35 -1.91
N LEU A 93 -14.58 -6.00 -2.42
CA LEU A 93 -13.19 -5.74 -2.03
C LEU A 93 -12.77 -4.32 -2.44
N VAL A 94 -13.10 -3.89 -3.65
CA VAL A 94 -12.87 -2.51 -4.11
C VAL A 94 -13.60 -1.52 -3.21
N ALA A 95 -14.91 -1.72 -2.99
CA ALA A 95 -15.75 -0.76 -2.27
C ALA A 95 -15.38 -0.62 -0.79
N VAL A 96 -15.05 -1.72 -0.11
CA VAL A 96 -14.88 -1.75 1.34
C VAL A 96 -13.41 -1.64 1.76
N ALA A 97 -12.47 -2.09 0.93
CA ALA A 97 -11.04 -2.08 1.28
C ALA A 97 -10.25 -1.03 0.49
N LEU A 98 -10.33 -1.05 -0.84
CA LEU A 98 -9.44 -0.25 -1.69
C LEU A 98 -9.83 1.23 -1.73
N ILE A 99 -11.11 1.57 -1.82
CA ILE A 99 -11.54 2.98 -1.82
C ILE A 99 -11.14 3.71 -0.52
N PRO A 100 -11.44 3.18 0.68
CA PRO A 100 -10.99 3.82 1.92
C PRO A 100 -9.46 3.88 2.05
N ALA A 101 -8.76 2.87 1.53
CA ALA A 101 -7.30 2.83 1.50
C ALA A 101 -6.71 4.01 0.73
N VAL A 102 -7.15 4.15 -0.52
CA VAL A 102 -6.69 5.21 -1.41
C VAL A 102 -7.05 6.58 -0.84
N TYR A 103 -8.26 6.73 -0.27
CA TYR A 103 -8.69 7.98 0.35
C TYR A 103 -7.79 8.40 1.52
N LEU A 104 -7.52 7.49 2.46
CA LEU A 104 -6.67 7.77 3.61
C LEU A 104 -5.23 8.07 3.17
N GLN A 105 -4.65 7.27 2.28
CA GLN A 105 -3.29 7.50 1.80
C GLN A 105 -3.18 8.83 1.05
N SER A 106 -4.14 9.14 0.17
CA SER A 106 -4.13 10.40 -0.60
C SER A 106 -4.23 11.64 0.29
N THR A 107 -4.78 11.49 1.50
CA THR A 107 -5.00 12.59 2.44
C THR A 107 -3.82 12.76 3.41
N TYR A 108 -3.17 11.66 3.82
CA TYR A 108 -2.20 11.67 4.91
C TYR A 108 -0.76 11.35 4.48
N ILE A 109 -0.54 10.84 3.27
CA ILE A 109 0.79 10.54 2.71
C ILE A 109 1.08 11.52 1.56
N PRO A 110 2.33 11.99 1.38
CA PRO A 110 2.72 12.73 0.20
C PRO A 110 2.41 11.96 -1.08
N HIS A 111 1.84 12.63 -2.07
CA HIS A 111 1.48 12.05 -3.37
C HIS A 111 2.37 12.53 -4.53
N SER A 112 3.31 13.43 -4.27
CA SER A 112 4.18 14.01 -5.29
C SER A 112 5.59 14.18 -4.76
N LYS A 113 6.57 13.97 -5.65
CA LYS A 113 7.99 14.19 -5.32
C LYS A 113 8.28 15.64 -4.94
N GLY A 114 7.54 16.60 -5.49
CA GLY A 114 7.68 18.01 -5.12
C GLY A 114 7.38 18.27 -3.64
N THR A 115 6.45 17.50 -3.07
CA THR A 115 6.11 17.54 -1.65
C THR A 115 7.24 17.00 -0.77
N CYS A 116 8.12 16.14 -1.31
CA CYS A 116 9.23 15.53 -0.57
C CYS A 116 10.41 16.47 -0.33
N GLN A 117 10.54 17.57 -1.09
CA GLN A 117 11.53 18.63 -0.83
C GLN A 117 11.32 19.34 0.52
N SER A 118 10.18 19.11 1.16
CA SER A 118 9.84 19.65 2.47
C SER A 118 9.49 18.53 3.45
N ALA A 119 10.00 17.31 3.21
CA ALA A 119 9.76 16.13 4.03
C ALA A 119 10.07 16.39 5.51
N THR A 120 11.13 17.14 5.81
CA THR A 120 11.53 17.53 7.18
C THR A 120 10.50 18.37 7.93
N SER A 121 9.58 19.01 7.21
CA SER A 121 8.49 19.83 7.74
C SER A 121 7.10 19.20 7.53
N TRP A 122 7.05 17.98 6.99
CA TRP A 122 5.80 17.33 6.64
C TRP A 122 4.94 17.07 7.88
N GLN A 123 3.72 17.63 7.87
CA GLN A 123 2.72 17.51 8.94
C GLN A 123 3.23 17.87 10.34
N VAL A 124 4.23 18.76 10.43
CA VAL A 124 4.73 19.29 11.70
C VAL A 124 3.82 20.45 12.13
N SER A 125 3.11 20.28 13.24
CA SER A 125 2.20 21.33 13.76
C SER A 125 2.91 22.36 14.64
N ASN A 126 3.97 21.93 15.33
CA ASN A 126 4.81 22.76 16.19
C ASN A 126 6.29 22.61 15.85
N ALA A 127 7.08 23.69 15.98
CA ALA A 127 8.52 23.68 15.70
C ALA A 127 9.36 22.74 16.60
N SER A 128 8.77 22.20 17.68
CA SER A 128 9.38 21.20 18.56
C SER A 128 9.10 19.76 18.15
N GLU A 129 8.22 19.52 17.19
CA GLU A 129 7.86 18.20 16.68
C GLU A 129 8.72 17.87 15.47
N GLU A 130 9.23 16.65 15.40
CA GLU A 130 9.93 16.16 14.20
C GLU A 130 8.91 15.63 13.20
N SER A 131 9.16 15.82 11.90
CA SER A 131 8.32 15.19 10.88
C SER A 131 8.42 13.66 10.96
N TRP A 132 7.36 12.99 10.51
CA TRP A 132 7.32 11.54 10.42
C TRP A 132 8.48 10.97 9.57
N PHE A 133 8.79 11.62 8.44
CA PHE A 133 9.89 11.22 7.56
C PHE A 133 11.27 11.44 8.19
N THR A 134 11.41 12.47 9.04
CA THR A 134 12.64 12.71 9.80
C THR A 134 12.90 11.58 10.78
N VAL A 135 11.89 11.18 11.56
CA VAL A 135 12.00 10.07 12.52
C VAL A 135 12.29 8.77 11.78
N LEU A 136 11.59 8.50 10.69
CA LEU A 136 11.82 7.31 9.87
C LEU A 136 13.25 7.27 9.30
N ALA A 137 13.78 8.40 8.82
CA ALA A 137 15.15 8.49 8.32
C ALA A 137 16.20 8.20 9.37
N LYS A 138 16.02 8.76 10.58
CA LYS A 138 16.92 8.50 11.71
C LYS A 138 16.90 7.04 12.14
N LEU A 139 15.74 6.40 12.14
CA LEU A 139 15.62 4.97 12.48
C LEU A 139 16.26 4.08 11.41
N ARG A 140 16.10 4.42 10.12
CA ARG A 140 16.63 3.62 9.00
C ARG A 140 18.15 3.77 8.84
N ASN A 141 18.66 4.98 8.97
CA ASN A 141 20.10 5.28 8.89
C ASN A 141 20.49 6.42 9.85
N PRO A 142 20.85 6.11 11.10
CA PRO A 142 21.20 7.11 12.09
C PRO A 142 22.42 7.97 11.72
N ALA A 143 23.35 7.42 10.93
CA ALA A 143 24.62 8.07 10.59
C ALA A 143 24.46 9.14 9.49
N ASP A 144 23.50 8.94 8.59
CA ASP A 144 23.21 9.85 7.48
C ASP A 144 21.72 9.79 7.14
N PRO A 145 20.86 10.45 7.94
CA PRO A 145 19.42 10.41 7.74
C PRO A 145 19.05 11.25 6.51
N ASP A 146 18.35 10.62 5.57
CA ASP A 146 17.80 11.27 4.36
C ASP A 146 16.25 11.21 4.34
N PRO A 147 15.56 12.20 4.94
CA PRO A 147 14.10 12.25 4.97
C PRO A 147 13.48 12.46 3.59
N GLU A 148 14.15 13.17 2.69
CA GLU A 148 13.65 13.47 1.35
C GLU A 148 13.68 12.23 0.47
N GLY A 149 14.79 11.50 0.46
CA GLY A 149 14.92 10.24 -0.29
C GLY A 149 13.95 9.17 0.19
N ILE A 150 13.70 9.10 1.50
CA ILE A 150 12.67 8.20 2.05
C ILE A 150 11.27 8.61 1.63
N CYS A 151 10.97 9.91 1.65
CA CYS A 151 9.68 10.41 1.15
C CYS A 151 9.49 10.06 -0.33
N ASP A 152 10.52 10.21 -1.16
CA ASP A 152 10.48 9.88 -2.58
C ASP A 152 10.23 8.39 -2.84
N GLU A 153 10.85 7.51 -2.04
CA GLU A 153 10.58 6.06 -2.05
C GLU A 153 9.14 5.75 -1.59
N TYR A 154 8.62 6.51 -0.62
CA TYR A 154 7.23 6.44 -0.16
C TYR A 154 6.25 6.77 -1.29
N VAL A 155 6.45 7.89 -1.97
CA VAL A 155 5.63 8.36 -3.09
C VAL A 155 5.68 7.37 -4.25
N ALA A 156 6.87 6.88 -4.61
CA ALA A 156 7.01 5.94 -5.72
C ALA A 156 6.22 4.64 -5.49
N ASN A 157 6.33 4.07 -4.29
CA ASN A 157 5.58 2.86 -3.94
C ASN A 157 4.07 3.12 -3.85
N TRP A 158 3.66 4.30 -3.39
CA TRP A 158 2.27 4.72 -3.39
C TRP A 158 1.68 4.76 -4.80
N ILE A 159 2.37 5.41 -5.73
CA ILE A 159 1.98 5.45 -7.14
C ILE A 159 1.85 4.02 -7.70
N CYS A 160 2.87 3.17 -7.50
CA CYS A 160 2.84 1.80 -8.00
C CYS A 160 1.70 0.96 -7.39
N THR A 161 1.39 1.16 -6.11
CA THR A 161 0.32 0.42 -5.43
C THR A 161 -1.06 0.84 -5.95
N ILE A 162 -1.29 2.14 -6.16
CA ILE A 162 -2.54 2.64 -6.75
C ILE A 162 -2.73 2.17 -8.19
N PHE A 163 -1.66 2.06 -8.98
CA PHE A 163 -1.78 1.60 -10.36
C PHE A 163 -2.20 0.12 -10.47
N VAL A 164 -1.92 -0.69 -9.45
CA VAL A 164 -2.22 -2.12 -9.45
C VAL A 164 -3.55 -2.44 -8.76
N MET A 165 -3.99 -1.58 -7.84
CA MET A 165 -5.30 -1.65 -7.15
C MET A 165 -6.43 -1.09 -8.01
#